data_AF-A0A6P1FR19-F1
#
_entry.id   AF-A0A6P1FR19-F1
#
_cell.length_a   1.000
_cell.length_b   1.000
_cell.length_c   1.000
_cell.angle_alpha   90.00
_cell.angle_beta   90.00
_cell.angle_gamma   90.00
#
_symmetry.space_group_name_H-M   'P 1'
#
loop_
_entity.id
_entity.type
_entity.pdbx_description
1 polymer ?
#
loop_
_entity_poly.entity_id
_entity_poly.type
_entity_poly.pdbx_seq_one_letter_code
_entity_poly.pdbx_strand_id
1 'polypeptide(L)'
;MTIHDVADQLAETIRRPAVIDDLRYQPLVSSRPLGLLREETMSALLHPQPGERRQAFADAVAKRWILRGAQTAVWAVTLDADISDLEQHAMGRRLGGSRATSMDFLQARDGLLLFLGSRAHAHSDDDAIRQDAQQRGLQIQSIGTAQVNSRHDDLLPAVERAMTAARITAIVPQLPNTADITQLGPWAMLSMISCDRSYLEIFSPAAHALSGPDDEERRRTVEVYLDSGCHPSVASRILHIHRTTLYYRIERMPDVVREALDDGVARSALHLCLKLIRLWDSAG
;
A
#
# COMPACT_ATOMS: atom_id res chain seq x y z
N MET A 1 -4.57 -39.69 30.12
CA MET A 1 -3.67 -40.72 29.59
C MET A 1 -2.40 -40.67 30.41
N THR A 2 -2.15 -41.68 31.21
CA THR A 2 -0.96 -41.82 32.05
C THR A 2 0.21 -42.36 31.22
N ILE A 3 1.45 -42.25 31.72
CA ILE A 3 2.63 -42.86 31.07
C ILE A 3 2.48 -44.38 30.90
N HIS A 4 1.73 -45.03 31.80
CA HIS A 4 1.48 -46.47 31.74
C HIS A 4 0.58 -46.80 30.54
N ASP A 5 -0.48 -46.00 30.31
CA ASP A 5 -1.36 -46.15 29.14
C ASP A 5 -0.59 -46.04 27.81
N VAL A 6 0.42 -45.15 27.76
CA VAL A 6 1.27 -44.94 26.56
C VAL A 6 2.21 -46.12 26.35
N ALA A 7 2.82 -46.65 27.42
CA ALA A 7 3.70 -47.80 27.34
C ALA A 7 2.95 -49.05 26.85
N ASP A 8 1.73 -49.27 27.35
CA ASP A 8 0.88 -50.38 26.94
C ASP A 8 0.46 -50.26 25.46
N GLN A 9 0.02 -49.08 25.02
CA GLN A 9 -0.36 -48.84 23.62
C GLN A 9 0.82 -48.98 22.66
N LEU A 10 2.01 -48.55 23.08
CA LEU A 10 3.24 -48.71 22.31
C LEU A 10 3.63 -50.20 22.22
N ALA A 11 3.55 -50.93 23.33
CA ALA A 11 3.87 -52.36 23.39
C ALA A 11 2.96 -53.18 22.47
N GLU A 12 1.67 -52.82 22.40
CA GLU A 12 0.70 -53.44 21.49
C GLU A 12 1.04 -53.14 20.02
N THR A 13 1.41 -51.89 19.72
CA THR A 13 1.79 -51.45 18.36
C THR A 13 3.03 -52.16 17.83
N ILE A 14 4.07 -52.31 18.68
CA ILE A 14 5.36 -52.90 18.28
C ILE A 14 5.44 -54.42 18.56
N ARG A 15 4.38 -55.00 19.13
CA ARG A 15 4.26 -56.41 19.54
C ARG A 15 5.41 -56.91 20.41
N ARG A 16 5.95 -56.06 21.28
CA ARG A 16 7.04 -56.37 22.22
C ARG A 16 6.92 -55.50 23.48
N PRO A 17 7.46 -55.94 24.63
CA PRO A 17 7.43 -55.14 25.85
C PRO A 17 8.12 -53.78 25.62
N ALA A 18 7.45 -52.71 26.00
CA ALA A 18 8.00 -51.35 25.97
C ALA A 18 8.14 -50.84 27.40
N VAL A 19 9.30 -50.25 27.71
CA VAL A 19 9.54 -49.56 28.98
C VAL A 19 9.92 -48.12 28.64
N ILE A 20 9.18 -47.16 29.20
CA ILE A 20 9.49 -45.74 29.07
C ILE A 20 10.35 -45.35 30.26
N ASP A 21 11.63 -45.08 30.01
CA ASP A 21 12.56 -44.53 31.01
C ASP A 21 12.40 -43.00 31.03
N ASP A 22 11.52 -42.52 31.91
CA ASP A 22 11.20 -41.09 32.05
C ASP A 22 12.40 -40.26 32.50
N LEU A 23 13.41 -40.88 33.14
CA LEU A 23 14.65 -40.22 33.55
C LEU A 23 15.62 -40.00 32.37
N ARG A 24 15.41 -40.70 31.26
CA ARG A 24 16.17 -40.53 30.00
C ARG A 24 15.35 -39.86 28.90
N TYR A 25 14.09 -39.55 29.17
CA TYR A 25 13.25 -38.78 28.27
C TYR A 25 13.80 -37.35 28.18
N GLN A 26 14.49 -37.04 27.09
CA GLN A 26 14.71 -35.65 26.70
C GLN A 26 13.44 -35.20 25.98
N PRO A 27 12.66 -34.25 26.52
CA PRO A 27 11.57 -33.68 25.75
C PRO A 27 12.17 -33.12 24.47
N LEU A 28 11.64 -33.57 23.33
CA LEU A 28 11.78 -32.84 22.08
C LEU A 28 11.34 -31.42 22.41
N VAL A 29 12.32 -30.51 22.50
CA VAL A 29 12.17 -29.07 22.80
C VAL A 29 10.78 -28.65 22.44
N SER A 30 9.95 -28.28 23.43
CA SER A 30 8.53 -27.94 23.28
C SER A 30 8.26 -27.40 21.89
N SER A 31 7.86 -28.27 20.97
CA SER A 31 7.83 -27.93 19.56
C SER A 31 6.62 -27.03 19.43
N ARG A 32 6.86 -25.71 19.45
CA ARG A 32 5.82 -24.74 19.12
C ARG A 32 5.21 -25.25 17.81
N PRO A 33 3.89 -25.49 17.77
CA PRO A 33 3.23 -25.92 16.56
C PRO A 33 3.70 -25.03 15.41
N LEU A 34 4.15 -25.63 14.29
CA LEU A 34 4.72 -24.89 13.16
C LEU A 34 3.84 -23.72 12.70
N GLY A 35 2.51 -23.86 12.85
CA GLY A 35 1.54 -22.79 12.59
C GLY A 35 1.67 -21.58 13.51
N LEU A 36 1.79 -21.80 14.83
CA LEU A 36 1.98 -20.72 15.82
C LEU A 36 3.33 -20.02 15.61
N LEU A 37 4.40 -20.77 15.33
CA LEU A 37 5.70 -20.19 15.05
C LEU A 37 5.69 -19.31 13.79
N ARG A 38 4.98 -19.76 12.75
CA ARG A 38 4.83 -19.00 11.50
C ARG A 38 4.07 -17.71 11.74
N GLU A 39 2.95 -17.79 12.44
CA GLU A 39 2.12 -16.64 12.76
C GLU A 39 2.89 -15.59 13.59
N GLU A 40 3.59 -16.01 14.64
CA GLU A 40 4.46 -15.14 15.45
C GLU A 40 5.53 -14.46 14.59
N THR A 41 6.19 -15.21 13.70
CA THR A 41 7.24 -14.68 12.80
C THR A 41 6.65 -13.68 11.82
N MET A 42 5.51 -13.97 11.21
CA MET A 42 4.84 -13.07 10.25
C MET A 42 4.39 -11.77 10.92
N SER A 43 3.86 -11.85 12.14
CA SER A 43 3.49 -10.66 12.93
C SER A 43 4.73 -9.81 13.26
N ALA A 44 5.86 -10.45 13.59
CA ALA A 44 7.11 -9.76 13.89
C ALA A 44 7.77 -9.09 12.66
N LEU A 45 7.33 -9.37 11.42
CA LEU A 45 7.83 -8.71 10.21
C LEU A 45 7.53 -7.20 10.16
N LEU A 46 6.63 -6.70 11.02
CA LEU A 46 6.33 -5.28 11.18
C LEU A 46 6.58 -4.79 12.61
N HIS A 47 7.42 -5.50 13.36
CA HIS A 47 7.77 -5.11 14.73
C HIS A 47 8.37 -3.70 14.78
N PRO A 48 8.03 -2.86 15.79
CA PRO A 48 8.53 -1.49 15.89
C PRO A 48 10.06 -1.40 15.98
N GLN A 49 10.68 -2.36 16.68
CA GLN A 49 12.13 -2.42 16.82
C GLN A 49 12.79 -3.00 15.54
N PRO A 50 13.73 -2.28 14.90
CA PRO A 50 14.37 -2.75 13.67
C PRO A 50 15.11 -4.09 13.79
N GLY A 51 15.70 -4.39 14.96
CA GLY A 51 16.41 -5.64 15.19
C GLY A 51 15.50 -6.86 15.10
N GLU A 52 14.39 -6.83 15.86
CA GLU A 52 13.35 -7.88 15.83
C GLU A 52 12.76 -8.07 14.43
N ARG A 53 12.51 -6.96 13.72
CA ARG A 53 11.93 -7.00 12.38
C ARG A 53 12.85 -7.67 11.35
N ARG A 54 14.14 -7.33 11.37
CA ARG A 54 15.15 -7.95 10.51
C ARG A 54 15.37 -9.43 10.88
N GLN A 55 15.33 -9.75 12.18
CA GLN A 55 15.42 -11.14 12.64
C GLN A 55 14.23 -11.96 12.12
N ALA A 56 13.00 -11.47 12.27
CA ALA A 56 11.80 -12.10 11.73
C ALA A 56 11.87 -12.28 10.21
N PHE A 57 12.38 -11.28 9.48
CA PHE A 57 12.58 -11.39 8.03
C PHE A 57 13.59 -12.49 7.68
N ALA A 58 14.74 -12.52 8.36
CA ALA A 58 15.74 -13.56 8.17
C ALA A 58 15.18 -14.95 8.47
N ASP A 59 14.40 -15.09 9.55
CA ASP A 59 13.74 -16.32 9.96
C ASP A 59 12.71 -16.80 8.94
N ALA A 60 11.89 -15.90 8.41
CA ALA A 60 10.90 -16.22 7.39
C ALA A 60 11.56 -16.65 6.07
N VAL A 61 12.65 -16.00 5.67
CA VAL A 61 13.44 -16.40 4.49
C VAL A 61 14.08 -17.77 4.69
N ALA A 62 14.71 -18.00 5.84
CA ALA A 62 15.39 -19.27 6.14
C ALA A 62 14.42 -20.46 6.09
N LYS A 63 13.18 -20.24 6.52
CA LYS A 63 12.08 -21.22 6.48
C LYS A 63 11.35 -21.26 5.14
N ARG A 64 11.78 -20.48 4.14
CA ARG A 64 11.18 -20.34 2.80
C ARG A 64 9.71 -19.95 2.81
N TRP A 65 9.28 -19.25 3.86
CA TRP A 65 7.94 -18.69 3.91
C TRP A 65 7.83 -17.42 3.08
N ILE A 66 8.94 -16.71 2.91
CA ILE A 66 9.06 -15.55 2.03
C ILE A 66 10.31 -15.73 1.16
N LEU A 67 10.27 -15.17 -0.06
CA LEU A 67 11.39 -15.18 -0.99
C LEU A 67 12.19 -13.87 -0.84
N ARG A 68 13.48 -13.89 -1.17
CA ARG A 68 14.28 -12.65 -1.13
C ARG A 68 14.02 -11.79 -2.36
N GLY A 69 14.04 -10.47 -2.14
CA GLY A 69 13.99 -9.48 -3.21
C GLY A 69 12.67 -9.46 -3.97
N ALA A 70 12.75 -9.18 -5.27
CA ALA A 70 11.62 -8.82 -6.13
C ALA A 70 10.54 -9.92 -6.28
N GLN A 71 10.81 -11.14 -5.83
CA GLN A 71 9.84 -12.23 -5.83
C GLN A 71 8.79 -12.09 -4.72
N THR A 72 9.10 -11.32 -3.67
CA THR A 72 8.16 -11.01 -2.59
C THR A 72 7.62 -9.60 -2.79
N ALA A 73 6.30 -9.45 -2.65
CA ALA A 73 5.63 -8.16 -2.71
C ALA A 73 4.73 -7.97 -1.50
N VAL A 74 4.45 -6.70 -1.21
CA VAL A 74 3.48 -6.26 -0.21
C VAL A 74 2.29 -5.66 -0.93
N TRP A 75 1.09 -5.98 -0.45
CA TRP A 75 -0.15 -5.32 -0.83
C TRP A 75 -0.63 -4.47 0.34
N ALA A 76 -1.07 -3.25 0.03
CA ALA A 76 -1.80 -2.39 0.94
C ALA A 76 -3.18 -2.13 0.32
N VAL A 77 -4.23 -2.50 1.04
CA VAL A 77 -5.61 -2.49 0.54
C VAL A 77 -6.44 -1.52 1.37
N THR A 78 -7.15 -0.62 0.71
CA THR A 78 -8.12 0.30 1.32
C THR A 78 -9.54 -0.09 0.92
N LEU A 79 -10.49 0.19 1.80
CA LEU A 79 -11.91 -0.13 1.62
C LEU A 79 -12.73 1.17 1.65
N ASP A 80 -13.81 1.23 0.87
CA ASP A 80 -14.68 2.41 0.74
C ASP A 80 -15.68 2.57 1.90
N ALA A 81 -15.46 1.91 3.03
CA ALA A 81 -16.43 1.83 4.12
C ALA A 81 -15.80 2.14 5.48
N ASP A 82 -16.59 2.76 6.36
CA ASP A 82 -16.34 2.94 7.79
C ASP A 82 -16.45 1.57 8.50
N ILE A 83 -15.51 0.69 8.19
CA ILE A 83 -15.40 -0.65 8.77
C ILE A 83 -14.60 -0.51 10.06
N SER A 84 -15.09 -1.11 11.15
CA SER A 84 -14.37 -1.10 12.42
C SER A 84 -13.01 -1.80 12.30
N ASP A 85 -12.03 -1.41 13.14
CA ASP A 85 -10.71 -2.06 13.18
C ASP A 85 -10.80 -3.59 13.37
N LEU A 86 -11.78 -4.04 14.15
CA LEU A 86 -12.04 -5.46 14.38
C LEU A 86 -12.48 -6.17 13.09
N GLU A 87 -13.41 -5.57 12.34
CA GLU A 87 -13.90 -6.11 11.08
C GLU A 87 -12.83 -6.08 9.99
N GLN A 88 -12.01 -5.01 9.94
CA GLN A 88 -10.83 -4.91 9.09
C GLN A 88 -9.86 -6.07 9.38
N HIS A 89 -9.52 -6.28 10.65
CA HIS A 89 -8.62 -7.36 11.05
C HIS A 89 -9.21 -8.74 10.73
N ALA A 90 -10.50 -8.95 10.99
CA ALA A 90 -11.19 -10.20 10.67
C ALA A 90 -11.21 -10.46 9.16
N MET A 91 -11.40 -9.42 8.34
CA MET A 91 -11.30 -9.52 6.88
C MET A 91 -9.89 -9.89 6.43
N GLY A 92 -8.88 -9.18 6.93
CA GLY A 92 -7.48 -9.47 6.65
C GLY A 92 -7.12 -10.92 6.94
N ARG A 93 -7.44 -11.42 8.14
CA ARG A 93 -7.16 -12.81 8.55
C ARG A 93 -7.86 -13.84 7.66
N ARG A 94 -9.09 -13.58 7.21
CA ARG A 94 -9.80 -14.48 6.29
C ARG A 94 -9.14 -14.51 4.91
N LEU A 95 -8.82 -13.34 4.35
CA LEU A 95 -8.13 -13.24 3.08
C LEU A 95 -6.77 -13.94 3.15
N GLY A 96 -5.94 -13.62 4.14
CA GLY A 96 -4.61 -14.25 4.30
C GLY A 96 -4.63 -15.75 4.63
N GLY A 97 -5.77 -16.29 5.07
CA GLY A 97 -5.97 -17.72 5.30
C GLY A 97 -6.70 -18.44 4.16
N SER A 98 -7.11 -17.73 3.12
CA SER A 98 -7.90 -18.27 2.03
C SER A 98 -7.03 -19.07 1.06
N ARG A 99 -7.55 -20.20 0.56
CA ARG A 99 -6.93 -20.93 -0.56
C ARG A 99 -7.02 -20.19 -1.89
N ALA A 100 -7.85 -19.15 -1.97
CA ALA A 100 -8.02 -18.33 -3.16
C ALA A 100 -6.86 -17.34 -3.36
N THR A 101 -6.08 -17.05 -2.30
CA THR A 101 -4.95 -16.12 -2.34
C THR A 101 -3.66 -16.84 -1.98
N SER A 102 -2.55 -16.34 -2.49
CA SER A 102 -1.20 -16.80 -2.14
C SER A 102 -0.51 -15.92 -1.09
N MET A 103 -1.28 -15.05 -0.44
CA MET A 103 -0.77 -14.02 0.47
C MET A 103 -1.08 -14.35 1.94
N ASP A 104 -0.22 -13.85 2.81
CA ASP A 104 -0.40 -13.79 4.24
C ASP A 104 -0.87 -12.41 4.69
N PHE A 105 -1.79 -12.37 5.63
CA PHE A 105 -2.15 -11.13 6.29
C PHE A 105 -1.12 -10.78 7.37
N LEU A 106 -0.57 -9.57 7.29
CA LEU A 106 0.39 -9.06 8.26
C LEU A 106 -0.33 -8.35 9.41
N GLN A 107 -1.07 -7.29 9.10
CA GLN A 107 -1.85 -6.49 10.05
C GLN A 107 -2.74 -5.48 9.35
N ALA A 108 -3.66 -4.86 10.09
CA ALA A 108 -4.29 -3.61 9.71
C ALA A 108 -3.47 -2.44 10.28
N ARG A 109 -3.24 -1.38 9.49
CA ARG A 109 -2.48 -0.19 9.90
C ARG A 109 -2.97 1.04 9.14
N ASP A 110 -3.30 2.11 9.86
CA ASP A 110 -3.74 3.41 9.30
C ASP A 110 -4.89 3.29 8.29
N GLY A 111 -5.85 2.40 8.55
CA GLY A 111 -6.98 2.12 7.63
C GLY A 111 -6.64 1.25 6.42
N LEU A 112 -5.42 0.69 6.35
CA LEU A 112 -5.00 -0.24 5.30
C LEU A 112 -4.86 -1.66 5.83
N LEU A 113 -5.33 -2.64 5.05
CA LEU A 113 -4.99 -4.05 5.25
C LEU A 113 -3.68 -4.37 4.53
N LEU A 114 -2.70 -4.90 5.28
CA LEU A 114 -1.38 -5.23 4.75
C LEU A 114 -1.23 -6.73 4.54
N PHE A 115 -0.84 -7.12 3.33
CA PHE A 115 -0.59 -8.51 2.96
C PHE A 115 0.81 -8.70 2.39
N LEU A 116 1.34 -9.91 2.53
CA LEU A 116 2.64 -10.34 2.01
C LEU A 116 2.45 -11.56 1.12
N GLY A 117 3.10 -11.60 -0.03
CA GLY A 117 2.92 -12.72 -0.95
C GLY A 117 3.92 -12.73 -2.08
N SER A 118 3.73 -13.68 -3.00
CA SER A 118 4.59 -13.83 -4.17
C SER A 118 4.14 -12.89 -5.29
N ARG A 119 5.10 -12.16 -5.89
CA ARG A 119 4.82 -11.31 -7.06
C ARG A 119 4.28 -12.10 -8.25
N ALA A 120 4.58 -13.40 -8.33
CA ALA A 120 4.10 -14.27 -9.40
C ALA A 120 2.56 -14.40 -9.45
N HIS A 121 1.88 -14.20 -8.32
CA HIS A 121 0.43 -14.35 -8.20
C HIS A 121 -0.30 -13.01 -8.08
N ALA A 122 0.37 -11.89 -8.35
CA ALA A 122 -0.20 -10.58 -8.04
C ALA A 122 -1.54 -10.29 -8.71
N HIS A 123 -1.70 -10.64 -9.99
CA HIS A 123 -2.97 -10.43 -10.68
C HIS A 123 -4.10 -11.30 -10.08
N SER A 124 -3.83 -12.58 -9.80
CA SER A 124 -4.82 -13.46 -9.16
C SER A 124 -5.16 -13.05 -7.73
N ASP A 125 -4.18 -12.53 -6.99
CA ASP A 125 -4.36 -12.04 -5.63
C ASP A 125 -5.21 -10.75 -5.61
N ASP A 126 -4.98 -9.83 -6.55
CA ASP A 126 -5.80 -8.62 -6.71
C ASP A 126 -7.27 -8.96 -7.04
N ASP A 127 -7.49 -9.90 -7.96
CA ASP A 127 -8.84 -10.37 -8.33
C ASP A 127 -9.54 -11.07 -7.15
N ALA A 128 -8.82 -11.91 -6.41
CA ALA A 128 -9.34 -12.61 -5.23
C ALA A 128 -9.73 -11.65 -4.10
N ILE A 129 -8.92 -10.61 -3.84
CA ILE A 129 -9.24 -9.54 -2.88
C ILE A 129 -10.56 -8.87 -3.28
N ARG A 130 -10.70 -8.48 -4.55
CA ARG A 130 -11.91 -7.80 -5.05
C ARG A 130 -13.14 -8.69 -5.00
N GLN A 131 -12.99 -9.97 -5.35
CA GLN A 131 -14.08 -10.92 -5.34
C GLN A 131 -14.60 -11.21 -3.91
N ASP A 132 -13.72 -11.42 -2.93
CA ASP A 132 -14.15 -11.62 -1.53
C ASP A 132 -14.84 -10.38 -0.96
N ALA A 133 -14.31 -9.17 -1.25
CA ALA A 133 -14.93 -7.92 -0.85
C ALA A 133 -16.35 -7.79 -1.44
N GLN A 134 -16.48 -8.01 -2.76
CA GLN A 134 -17.77 -7.91 -3.46
C GLN A 134 -18.81 -8.91 -2.94
N GLN A 135 -18.42 -10.16 -2.66
CA GLN A 135 -19.30 -11.19 -2.09
C GLN A 135 -19.88 -10.79 -0.73
N ARG A 136 -19.27 -9.82 -0.05
CA ARG A 136 -19.66 -9.34 1.28
C ARG A 136 -20.30 -7.94 1.25
N GLY A 137 -20.54 -7.40 0.06
CA GLY A 137 -21.07 -6.04 -0.09
C GLY A 137 -20.07 -4.94 0.24
N LEU A 138 -18.77 -5.25 0.28
CA LEU A 138 -17.70 -4.27 0.48
C LEU A 138 -17.12 -3.85 -0.88
N GLN A 139 -16.62 -2.62 -0.95
CA GLN A 139 -15.93 -2.10 -2.13
C GLN A 139 -14.47 -1.82 -1.78
N ILE A 140 -13.56 -2.35 -2.61
CA ILE A 140 -12.13 -2.04 -2.54
C ILE A 140 -11.94 -0.65 -3.16
N GLN A 141 -11.57 0.32 -2.34
CA GLN A 141 -11.27 1.67 -2.80
C GLN A 141 -9.97 1.68 -3.61
N SER A 142 -8.90 1.10 -3.07
CA SER A 142 -7.63 1.01 -3.76
C SER A 142 -6.74 -0.15 -3.32
N ILE A 143 -5.82 -0.57 -4.21
CA ILE A 143 -4.76 -1.54 -3.94
C ILE A 143 -3.42 -0.93 -4.35
N GLY A 144 -2.51 -0.79 -3.39
CA GLY A 144 -1.13 -0.42 -3.64
C GLY A 144 -0.21 -1.62 -3.48
N THR A 145 0.77 -1.77 -4.37
CA THR A 145 1.76 -2.85 -4.28
C THR A 145 3.19 -2.32 -4.30
N ALA A 146 4.09 -3.04 -3.64
CA ALA A 146 5.52 -2.77 -3.73
C ALA A 146 6.34 -4.05 -3.51
N GLN A 147 7.38 -4.22 -4.31
CA GLN A 147 8.32 -5.32 -4.19
C GLN A 147 9.35 -5.08 -3.09
N VAL A 148 9.75 -6.16 -2.42
CA VAL A 148 10.89 -6.14 -1.50
C VAL A 148 12.16 -5.97 -2.32
N ASN A 149 12.99 -4.99 -1.98
CA ASN A 149 14.26 -4.79 -2.67
C ASN A 149 15.28 -5.83 -2.16
N SER A 150 15.99 -6.48 -3.08
CA SER A 150 16.94 -7.58 -2.77
C SER A 150 18.09 -7.19 -1.84
N ARG A 151 18.38 -5.89 -1.72
CA ARG A 151 19.41 -5.35 -0.83
C ARG A 151 18.91 -5.07 0.59
N HIS A 152 17.61 -5.18 0.83
CA HIS A 152 17.01 -4.96 2.15
C HIS A 152 16.76 -6.31 2.84
N ASP A 153 17.07 -6.34 4.12
CA ASP A 153 16.77 -7.43 5.07
C ASP A 153 15.54 -7.08 5.92
N ASP A 154 14.71 -6.17 5.43
CA ASP A 154 13.62 -5.54 6.15
C ASP A 154 12.42 -5.35 5.20
N LEU A 155 11.23 -5.66 5.72
CA LEU A 155 9.98 -5.54 5.00
C LEU A 155 9.41 -4.11 5.04
N LEU A 156 9.73 -3.34 6.07
CA LEU A 156 9.11 -2.03 6.32
C LEU A 156 9.21 -1.06 5.13
N PRO A 157 10.35 -0.93 4.43
CA PRO A 157 10.42 -0.06 3.25
C PRO A 157 9.48 -0.45 2.11
N ALA A 158 9.18 -1.75 1.95
CA ALA A 158 8.19 -2.22 0.97
C ALA A 158 6.77 -1.93 1.44
N VAL A 159 6.50 -2.10 2.74
CA VAL A 159 5.20 -1.74 3.35
C VAL A 159 4.89 -0.26 3.14
N GLU A 160 5.82 0.63 3.49
CA GLU A 160 5.63 2.08 3.33
C GLU A 160 5.35 2.45 1.87
N ARG A 161 6.07 1.85 0.92
CA ARG A 161 5.84 2.07 -0.52
C ARG A 161 4.49 1.54 -1.00
N ALA A 162 4.06 0.37 -0.54
CA ALA A 162 2.75 -0.18 -0.87
C ALA A 162 1.63 0.72 -0.32
N MET A 163 1.76 1.18 0.92
CA MET A 163 0.81 2.13 1.53
C MET A 163 0.76 3.45 0.75
N THR A 164 1.92 4.01 0.38
CA THR A 164 2.00 5.19 -0.48
C THR A 164 1.30 4.96 -1.81
N ALA A 165 1.50 3.80 -2.44
CA ALA A 165 0.85 3.48 -3.70
C ALA A 165 -0.67 3.41 -3.57
N ALA A 166 -1.18 2.76 -2.52
CA ALA A 166 -2.61 2.65 -2.26
C ALA A 166 -3.25 4.03 -2.04
N ARG A 167 -2.58 4.89 -1.26
CA ARG A 167 -3.04 6.26 -0.98
C ARG A 167 -3.07 7.12 -2.24
N ILE A 168 -2.00 7.15 -3.02
CA ILE A 168 -1.94 7.92 -4.28
C ILE A 168 -3.08 7.49 -5.21
N THR A 169 -3.26 6.18 -5.37
CA THR A 169 -4.21 5.65 -6.35
C THR A 169 -5.67 5.74 -5.89
N ALA A 170 -5.92 5.91 -4.58
CA ALA A 170 -7.23 6.31 -4.06
C ALA A 170 -7.54 7.80 -4.34
N ILE A 171 -6.52 8.65 -4.36
CA ILE A 171 -6.66 10.11 -4.44
C ILE A 171 -6.73 10.62 -5.88
N VAL A 172 -6.00 10.00 -6.81
CA VAL A 172 -5.83 10.50 -8.16
C VAL A 172 -6.78 9.76 -9.12
N PRO A 173 -7.90 10.37 -9.56
CA PRO A 173 -8.97 9.65 -10.28
C PRO A 173 -8.57 9.12 -11.66
N GLN A 174 -7.48 9.67 -12.21
CA GLN A 174 -6.92 9.31 -13.50
C GLN A 174 -5.96 8.11 -13.44
N LEU A 175 -5.63 7.63 -12.23
CA LEU A 175 -4.88 6.40 -12.03
C LEU A 175 -5.82 5.20 -11.86
N PRO A 176 -5.40 3.99 -12.24
CA PRO A 176 -6.15 2.77 -11.93
C PRO A 176 -6.27 2.60 -10.41
N ASN A 177 -7.36 2.00 -9.93
CA ASN A 177 -7.53 1.72 -8.50
C ASN A 177 -6.62 0.58 -7.96
N THR A 178 -5.72 0.05 -8.79
CA THR A 178 -4.62 -0.84 -8.41
C THR A 178 -3.33 -0.33 -9.07
N ALA A 179 -2.25 -0.16 -8.28
CA ALA A 179 -0.96 0.23 -8.83
C ALA A 179 0.23 -0.31 -8.02
N ASP A 180 1.30 -0.70 -8.72
CA ASP A 180 2.63 -0.84 -8.10
C ASP A 180 3.29 0.54 -7.97
N ILE A 181 3.99 0.79 -6.85
CA ILE A 181 4.67 2.07 -6.59
C ILE A 181 5.56 2.52 -7.76
N THR A 182 6.16 1.58 -8.51
CA THR A 182 7.01 1.86 -9.67
C THR A 182 6.26 2.41 -10.88
N GLN A 183 4.93 2.25 -10.92
CA GLN A 183 4.06 2.71 -12.00
C GLN A 183 3.56 4.14 -11.76
N LEU A 184 3.73 4.68 -10.55
CA LEU A 184 3.16 5.97 -10.16
C LEU A 184 3.99 7.18 -10.57
N GLY A 185 5.25 6.97 -10.96
CA GLY A 185 6.11 8.00 -11.54
C GLY A 185 6.19 9.28 -10.69
N PRO A 186 5.87 10.47 -11.25
CA PRO A 186 5.92 11.73 -10.52
C PRO A 186 5.07 11.76 -9.25
N TRP A 187 3.96 11.03 -9.18
CA TRP A 187 3.13 11.00 -7.98
C TRP A 187 3.86 10.34 -6.79
N ALA A 188 4.64 9.29 -7.04
CA ALA A 188 5.48 8.69 -6.01
C ALA A 188 6.54 9.67 -5.51
N MET A 189 7.15 10.46 -6.41
CA MET A 189 8.12 11.48 -6.04
C MET A 189 7.48 12.60 -5.21
N LEU A 190 6.34 13.14 -5.65
CA LEU A 190 5.62 14.20 -4.93
C LEU A 190 5.13 13.76 -3.56
N SER A 191 4.76 12.48 -3.40
CA SER A 191 4.33 11.94 -2.10
C SER A 191 5.44 11.92 -1.02
N MET A 192 6.70 12.08 -1.42
CA MET A 192 7.83 12.19 -0.48
C MET A 192 7.98 13.60 0.10
N ILE A 193 7.30 14.59 -0.47
CA ILE A 193 7.33 15.97 0.02
C ILE A 193 6.35 16.08 1.19
N SER A 194 6.85 16.51 2.34
CA SER A 194 6.04 16.69 3.55
C SER A 194 4.87 17.64 3.29
N CYS A 195 3.72 17.34 3.91
CA CYS A 195 2.53 18.20 3.86
C CYS A 195 2.75 19.44 4.73
N ASP A 196 3.44 20.43 4.19
CA ASP A 196 3.57 21.76 4.80
C ASP A 196 3.19 22.82 3.76
N ARG A 197 1.91 23.21 3.81
CA ARG A 197 1.33 24.22 2.91
C ARG A 197 1.99 25.60 3.07
N SER A 198 2.72 25.86 4.15
CA SER A 198 3.41 27.14 4.36
C SER A 198 4.51 27.40 3.33
N TYR A 199 5.08 26.35 2.73
CA TYR A 199 6.08 26.48 1.67
C TYR A 199 5.47 26.68 0.28
N LEU A 200 4.15 26.58 0.12
CA LEU A 200 3.51 26.64 -1.19
C LEU A 200 3.77 27.97 -1.91
N GLU A 201 3.72 29.09 -1.20
CA GLU A 201 4.04 30.42 -1.74
C GLU A 201 5.51 30.53 -2.17
N ILE A 202 6.42 29.89 -1.41
CA ILE A 202 7.85 29.85 -1.72
C ILE A 202 8.11 29.00 -2.98
N PHE A 203 7.43 27.86 -3.11
CA PHE A 203 7.58 26.98 -4.27
C PHE A 203 6.93 27.57 -5.53
N SER A 204 5.74 28.16 -5.40
CA SER A 204 5.02 28.77 -6.50
C SER A 204 4.01 29.80 -5.96
N PRO A 205 4.32 31.10 -6.07
CA PRO A 205 3.35 32.16 -5.77
C PRO A 205 2.06 32.02 -6.60
N ALA A 206 2.18 31.53 -7.84
CA ALA A 206 1.04 31.26 -8.72
C ALA A 206 0.14 30.12 -8.19
N ALA A 207 0.71 29.03 -7.68
CA ALA A 207 -0.09 27.94 -7.10
C ALA A 207 -0.74 28.38 -5.79
N HIS A 208 -0.03 29.17 -4.97
CA HIS A 208 -0.58 29.76 -3.76
C HIS A 208 -1.78 30.68 -4.06
N ALA A 209 -1.70 31.50 -5.11
CA ALA A 209 -2.78 32.35 -5.58
C ALA A 209 -4.03 31.58 -6.07
N LEU A 210 -3.89 30.26 -6.31
CA LEU A 210 -4.99 29.36 -6.68
C LEU A 210 -5.36 28.40 -5.53
N SER A 211 -4.77 28.53 -4.34
CA SER A 211 -4.95 27.55 -3.25
C SER A 211 -6.23 27.75 -2.43
N GLY A 212 -6.98 28.84 -2.66
CA GLY A 212 -8.22 29.13 -1.96
C GLY A 212 -9.33 28.11 -2.24
N PRO A 213 -10.27 27.90 -1.30
CA PRO A 213 -11.37 26.95 -1.47
C PRO A 213 -12.29 27.30 -2.65
N ASP A 214 -12.42 28.58 -3.00
CA ASP A 214 -13.25 29.05 -4.11
C ASP A 214 -12.54 29.00 -5.48
N ASP A 215 -11.25 28.63 -5.52
CA ASP A 215 -10.44 28.60 -6.74
C ASP A 215 -10.40 27.23 -7.43
N GLU A 216 -11.20 26.26 -7.00
CA GLU A 216 -11.17 24.89 -7.53
C GLU A 216 -11.35 24.83 -9.05
N GLU A 217 -12.27 25.61 -9.62
CA GLU A 217 -12.46 25.67 -11.07
C GLU A 217 -11.24 26.28 -11.79
N ARG A 218 -10.61 27.30 -11.19
CA ARG A 218 -9.41 27.93 -11.74
C ARG A 218 -8.22 26.98 -11.68
N ARG A 219 -7.99 26.34 -10.53
CA ARG A 219 -6.99 25.27 -10.35
C ARG A 219 -7.15 24.19 -11.40
N ARG A 220 -8.36 23.64 -11.52
CA ARG A 220 -8.68 22.59 -12.50
C ARG A 220 -8.41 23.04 -13.93
N THR A 221 -8.78 24.27 -14.28
CA THR A 221 -8.53 24.82 -15.63
C THR A 221 -7.03 24.88 -15.92
N VAL A 222 -6.24 25.42 -15.00
CA VAL A 222 -4.78 25.58 -15.15
C VAL A 222 -4.08 24.21 -15.15
N GLU A 223 -4.42 23.32 -14.22
CA GLU A 223 -3.81 21.99 -14.14
C GLU A 223 -4.09 21.17 -15.39
N VAL A 224 -5.33 21.15 -15.90
CA VAL A 224 -5.66 20.44 -17.16
C VAL A 224 -4.93 21.05 -18.36
N TYR A 225 -4.78 22.37 -18.38
CA TYR A 225 -4.00 23.03 -19.43
C TYR A 225 -2.53 22.60 -19.40
N LEU A 226 -1.93 22.51 -18.22
CA LEU A 226 -0.54 22.06 -18.02
C LEU A 226 -0.36 20.56 -18.31
N ASP A 227 -1.27 19.71 -17.84
CA ASP A 227 -1.30 18.26 -18.13
C ASP A 227 -1.45 17.96 -19.62
N SER A 228 -2.09 18.86 -20.36
CA SER A 228 -2.21 18.80 -21.82
C SER A 228 -0.94 19.30 -22.54
N GLY A 229 0.17 19.50 -21.82
CA GLY A 229 1.40 20.09 -22.37
C GLY A 229 1.17 21.50 -22.92
N CYS A 230 0.29 22.27 -22.30
CA CYS A 230 -0.12 23.61 -22.74
C CYS A 230 -0.83 23.63 -24.12
N HIS A 231 -1.43 22.52 -24.56
CA HIS A 231 -2.17 22.45 -25.83
C HIS A 231 -3.66 22.82 -25.63
N PRO A 232 -4.13 23.98 -26.11
CA PRO A 232 -5.49 24.46 -25.81
C PRO A 232 -6.59 23.53 -26.33
N SER A 233 -6.39 22.90 -27.49
CA SER A 233 -7.36 21.98 -28.08
C SER A 233 -7.54 20.71 -27.26
N VAL A 234 -6.45 20.19 -26.67
CA VAL A 234 -6.50 19.00 -25.81
C VAL A 234 -7.16 19.35 -24.48
N ALA A 235 -6.75 20.45 -23.87
CA ALA A 235 -7.32 20.92 -22.60
C ALA A 235 -8.81 21.23 -22.71
N SER A 236 -9.24 21.93 -23.78
CA SER A 236 -10.64 22.26 -24.02
C SER A 236 -11.53 21.02 -24.13
N ARG A 237 -11.02 19.96 -24.77
CA ARG A 237 -11.73 18.68 -24.90
C ARG A 237 -11.87 17.97 -23.54
N ILE A 238 -10.83 17.97 -22.71
CA ILE A 238 -10.87 17.38 -21.36
C ILE A 238 -11.81 18.18 -20.43
N LEU A 239 -11.78 19.50 -20.53
CA LEU A 239 -12.64 20.39 -19.74
C LEU A 239 -14.09 20.46 -20.27
N HIS A 240 -14.38 19.87 -21.44
CA HIS A 240 -15.67 19.98 -22.13
C HIS A 240 -16.12 21.44 -22.36
N ILE A 241 -15.19 22.31 -22.75
CA ILE A 241 -15.44 23.73 -23.08
C ILE A 241 -14.94 24.08 -24.49
N HIS A 242 -15.36 25.24 -25.00
CA HIS A 242 -14.81 25.76 -26.25
C HIS A 242 -13.42 26.40 -26.02
N ARG A 243 -12.57 26.41 -27.06
CA ARG A 243 -11.21 26.98 -26.98
C ARG A 243 -11.20 28.46 -26.62
N THR A 244 -12.17 29.24 -27.10
CA THR A 244 -12.30 30.66 -26.74
C THR A 244 -12.64 30.84 -25.25
N THR A 245 -13.44 29.93 -24.69
CA THR A 245 -13.73 29.91 -23.24
C THR A 245 -12.49 29.58 -22.43
N LEU A 246 -11.64 28.64 -22.90
CA LEU A 246 -10.37 28.36 -22.25
C LEU A 246 -9.46 29.59 -22.24
N TYR A 247 -9.29 30.27 -23.38
CA TYR A 247 -8.48 31.48 -23.45
C TYR A 247 -9.00 32.56 -22.50
N TYR A 248 -10.31 32.82 -22.51
CA TYR A 248 -10.94 33.74 -21.59
C TYR A 248 -10.66 33.39 -20.12
N ARG A 249 -10.74 32.11 -19.74
CA ARG A 249 -10.44 31.67 -18.37
C ARG A 249 -8.98 31.92 -17.99
N ILE A 250 -8.04 31.60 -18.88
CA ILE A 250 -6.61 31.83 -18.66
C ILE A 250 -6.29 33.32 -18.57
N GLU A 251 -6.85 34.16 -19.46
CA GLU A 251 -6.69 35.62 -19.43
C GLU A 251 -7.23 36.25 -18.15
N ARG A 252 -8.27 35.65 -17.55
CA ARG A 252 -8.88 36.09 -16.28
C ARG A 252 -8.17 35.56 -15.03
N MET A 253 -7.10 34.78 -15.16
CA MET A 253 -6.30 34.36 -14.01
C MET A 253 -5.56 35.55 -13.38
N PRO A 254 -5.20 35.47 -12.09
CA PRO A 254 -4.33 36.46 -11.45
C PRO A 254 -3.04 36.69 -12.26
N ASP A 255 -2.50 37.90 -12.24
CA ASP A 255 -1.33 38.28 -13.03
C ASP A 255 -0.14 37.34 -12.77
N VAL A 256 0.12 37.01 -11.51
CA VAL A 256 1.17 36.05 -11.09
C VAL A 256 1.02 34.66 -11.72
N VAL A 257 -0.22 34.22 -11.98
CA VAL A 257 -0.50 32.94 -12.64
C VAL A 257 -0.22 33.05 -14.14
N ARG A 258 -0.62 34.15 -14.78
CA ARG A 258 -0.35 34.37 -16.21
C ARG A 258 1.14 34.50 -16.49
N GLU A 259 1.85 35.30 -15.68
CA GLU A 259 3.31 35.43 -15.74
C GLU A 259 4.01 34.07 -15.55
N ALA A 260 3.55 33.26 -14.59
CA ALA A 260 4.10 31.93 -14.38
C ALA A 260 3.87 30.99 -15.57
N LEU A 261 2.74 31.10 -16.30
CA LEU A 261 2.47 30.28 -17.48
C LEU A 261 3.41 30.60 -18.65
N ASP A 262 3.88 31.84 -18.75
CA ASP A 262 4.78 32.31 -19.81
C ASP A 262 6.27 31.99 -19.52
N ASP A 263 6.64 31.77 -18.26
CA ASP A 263 8.01 31.35 -17.87
C ASP A 263 8.13 29.83 -17.73
N GLY A 264 9.21 29.23 -18.25
CA GLY A 264 9.39 27.78 -18.25
C GLY A 264 9.55 27.16 -16.86
N VAL A 265 10.29 27.82 -15.97
CA VAL A 265 10.60 27.31 -14.62
C VAL A 265 9.40 27.52 -13.71
N ALA A 266 8.82 28.73 -13.71
CA ALA A 266 7.65 29.07 -12.94
C ALA A 266 6.43 28.21 -13.33
N ARG A 267 6.25 27.94 -14.63
CA ARG A 267 5.20 27.02 -15.13
C ARG A 267 5.37 25.61 -14.59
N SER A 268 6.61 25.11 -14.57
CA SER A 268 6.92 23.78 -14.03
C SER A 268 6.64 23.72 -12.53
N ALA A 269 7.05 24.76 -11.79
CA ALA A 269 6.79 24.88 -10.35
C ALA A 269 5.29 24.96 -10.05
N LEU A 270 4.53 25.76 -10.80
CA LEU A 270 3.07 25.85 -10.73
C LEU A 270 2.43 24.48 -10.95
N HIS A 271 2.86 23.75 -11.99
CA HIS A 271 2.31 22.43 -12.30
C HIS A 271 2.51 21.42 -11.17
N LEU A 272 3.74 21.33 -10.64
CA LEU A 272 4.07 20.43 -9.53
C LEU A 272 3.31 20.81 -8.25
N CYS A 273 3.20 22.11 -7.96
CA CYS A 273 2.49 22.60 -6.79
C CYS A 273 0.97 22.35 -6.86
N LEU A 274 0.35 22.43 -8.03
CA LEU A 274 -1.06 22.05 -8.19
C LEU A 274 -1.28 20.54 -7.93
N LYS A 275 -0.34 19.69 -8.36
CA LYS A 275 -0.36 18.25 -8.03
C LYS A 275 -0.15 17.99 -6.54
N LEU A 276 0.71 18.76 -5.89
CA LEU A 276 0.90 18.69 -4.43
C LEU A 276 -0.34 19.10 -3.67
N ILE A 277 -0.98 20.22 -4.05
CA ILE A 277 -2.25 20.65 -3.45
C ILE A 277 -3.27 19.52 -3.52
N ARG A 278 -3.43 18.85 -4.68
CA ARG A 278 -4.33 17.70 -4.83
C ARG A 278 -4.02 16.55 -3.86
N LEU A 279 -2.73 16.21 -3.71
CA LEU A 279 -2.30 15.18 -2.76
C LEU A 279 -2.59 15.57 -1.31
N TRP A 280 -2.36 16.84 -0.96
CA TRP A 280 -2.59 17.35 0.39
C TRP A 280 -4.08 17.50 0.73
N ASP A 281 -4.90 18.00 -0.20
CA ASP A 281 -6.36 18.18 -0.03
C ASP A 281 -7.08 16.85 0.22
N SER A 282 -6.48 15.74 -0.23
CA SER A 282 -7.05 14.41 -0.05
C SER A 282 -6.45 13.62 1.12
N ALA A 283 -5.39 14.14 1.75
CA ALA A 283 -4.75 13.55 2.92
C ALA A 283 -5.31 14.08 4.25
N GLY A 284 -6.13 15.14 4.23
CA GLY A 284 -6.61 15.88 5.41
C GLY A 284 -6.10 17.32 5.41
#